data_AF-A0A1M5R6A0-F1
#
_entry.id   AF-A0A1M5R6A0-F1
#
_cell.length_a   1.000
_cell.length_b   1.000
_cell.length_c   1.000
_cell.angle_alpha   90.00
_cell.angle_beta   90.00
_cell.angle_gamma   90.00
#
_symmetry.space_group_name_H-M   'P 1'
#
loop_
_entity.id
_entity.type
_entity.pdbx_description
1 polymer ?
#
loop_
_entity_poly.entity_id
_entity_poly.type
_entity_poly.pdbx_seq_one_letter_code
_entity_poly.pdbx_strand_id
1 'polypeptide(L)' 'MKKVIGIFFIVIGALLAFITKLGPAGKTSWMFTYGIWPLIIVAAILLITGMSLYNRNR' A
#
# COMPACT_ATOMS: atom_id res chain seq x y z
N MET A 1 -12.49 7.13 -15.12
CA MET A 1 -11.14 6.52 -15.18
C MET A 1 -10.27 6.86 -13.96
N LYS A 2 -10.00 8.14 -13.66
CA LYS A 2 -9.15 8.56 -12.52
C LYS A 2 -9.62 8.06 -11.14
N LYS A 3 -10.94 7.97 -10.95
CA LYS A 3 -11.57 7.41 -9.74
C LYS A 3 -11.26 5.93 -9.53
N VAL A 4 -11.29 5.15 -10.62
CA VAL A 4 -10.96 3.71 -10.62
C VAL A 4 -9.48 3.51 -10.26
N ILE A 5 -8.60 4.35 -10.82
CA ILE A 5 -7.17 4.35 -10.48
C ILE A 5 -6.95 4.66 -9.00
N GLY A 6 -7.68 5.65 -8.44
CA GLY A 6 -7.65 5.95 -7.01
C GLY A 6 -8.07 4.75 -6.14
N ILE A 7 -9.13 4.03 -6.53
CA ILE A 7 -9.57 2.81 -5.83
C ILE A 7 -8.49 1.72 -5.89
N PHE A 8 -7.87 1.49 -7.06
CA PHE A 8 -6.77 0.52 -7.19
C PHE A 8 -5.60 0.85 -6.26
N PHE A 9 -5.19 2.12 -6.19
CA PHE A 9 -4.13 2.55 -5.28
C PHE A 9 -4.49 2.32 -3.80
N ILE A 10 -5.74 2.57 -3.41
CA ILE A 10 -6.21 2.31 -2.04
C ILE A 10 -6.15 0.82 -1.73
N VAL A 11 -6.63 -0.04 -2.64
CA VAL A 11 -6.65 -1.51 -2.45
C VAL A 11 -5.23 -2.06 -2.34
N ILE A 12 -4.31 -1.64 -3.22
CA ILE A 12 -2.91 -2.10 -3.19
C ILE A 12 -2.22 -1.63 -1.90
N GLY A 13 -2.43 -0.38 -1.50
CA GLY A 13 -1.87 0.15 -0.24
C GLY A 13 -2.39 -0.58 0.99
N ALA A 14 -3.68 -0.92 1.02
CA ALA A 14 -4.29 -1.70 2.11
C ALA A 14 -3.74 -3.13 2.18
N LEU A 15 -3.53 -3.79 1.03
CA LEU A 15 -2.93 -5.12 0.98
C LEU A 15 -1.47 -5.11 1.49
N LEU A 16 -0.69 -4.10 1.11
CA LEU A 16 0.68 -3.93 1.62
C LEU A 16 0.69 -3.73 3.15
N ALA A 17 -0.21 -2.91 3.68
CA ALA A 17 -0.35 -2.71 5.12
C ALA A 17 -0.82 -3.99 5.86
N PHE A 18 -1.58 -4.86 5.18
CA PHE A 18 -1.97 -6.15 5.74
C PHE A 18 -0.78 -7.11 5.80
N ILE A 19 0.04 -7.15 4.74
CA ILE A 19 1.26 -7.98 4.67
C ILE A 19 2.26 -7.57 5.78
N THR A 20 2.41 -6.28 6.08
CA THR A 20 3.29 -5.84 7.17
C THR A 20 2.84 -6.31 8.54
N LYS A 21 1.53 -6.55 8.74
CA LYS A 21 0.97 -7.05 9.99
C LYS A 21 1.07 -8.58 10.13
N LEU A 22 1.01 -9.32 9.01
CA LEU A 22 1.23 -10.77 9.00
C LEU A 22 2.70 -11.16 9.23
N GLY A 23 3.63 -10.27 8.86
CA GLY A 23 5.05 -10.51 8.98
C GLY A 23 5.64 -11.36 7.84
N PRO A 24 6.97 -11.56 7.83
CA PRO A 24 7.66 -12.27 6.75
C PRO A 24 7.34 -13.77 6.75
N ALA A 25 6.93 -14.30 5.60
CA ALA A 25 6.95 -15.73 5.32
C ALA A 25 8.30 -16.11 4.70
N GLY A 26 8.65 -17.41 4.67
CA GLY A 26 9.94 -17.87 4.12
C GLY A 26 10.22 -17.41 2.66
N LYS A 27 9.17 -17.13 1.87
CA LYS A 27 9.28 -16.61 0.49
C LYS A 27 9.21 -15.09 0.37
N THR A 28 8.76 -14.39 1.41
CA THR A 28 8.58 -12.92 1.42
C THR A 28 9.51 -12.23 2.40
N SER A 29 10.37 -12.96 3.12
CA SER A 29 11.38 -12.42 4.02
C SER A 29 12.28 -11.38 3.36
N TRP A 30 12.57 -11.54 2.06
CA TRP A 30 13.36 -10.59 1.29
C TRP A 30 12.74 -9.19 1.22
N MET A 31 11.40 -9.07 1.29
CA MET A 31 10.73 -7.77 1.32
C MET A 31 11.00 -7.04 2.65
N PHE A 32 11.21 -7.78 3.72
CA PHE A 32 11.47 -7.26 5.06
C PHE A 32 12.97 -7.15 5.39
N THR A 33 13.87 -7.41 4.43
CA THR A 33 15.33 -7.39 4.64
C THR A 33 15.82 -6.04 5.17
N TYR A 34 15.23 -4.95 4.69
CA TYR A 34 15.54 -3.58 5.12
C TYR A 34 14.63 -3.11 6.28
N GLY A 35 13.92 -4.04 6.91
CA GLY A 35 12.93 -3.78 7.95
C GLY A 35 11.52 -3.58 7.41
N ILE A 36 10.57 -3.38 8.33
CA ILE A 36 9.14 -3.17 8.04
C ILE A 36 8.86 -1.73 7.56
N TRP A 37 9.67 -0.76 8.00
CA TRP A 37 9.46 0.66 7.75
C TRP A 37 9.33 1.06 6.27
N PRO A 38 10.17 0.56 5.35
CA PRO A 38 10.01 0.85 3.92
C PRO A 38 8.65 0.41 3.36
N LEU A 39 8.15 -0.77 3.76
CA LEU A 39 6.83 -1.24 3.32
C LEU A 39 5.70 -0.36 3.87
N ILE A 40 5.79 0.06 5.15
CA ILE A 40 4.80 0.94 5.76
C ILE A 40 4.75 2.28 5.02
N ILE A 41 5.90 2.86 4.69
CA ILE A 41 5.98 4.14 3.97
C ILE A 41 5.35 4.01 2.58
N VAL A 42 5.67 2.94 1.84
CA VAL A 42 5.08 2.68 0.52
C VAL A 42 3.56 2.49 0.63
N ALA A 43 3.08 1.72 1.61
CA ALA A 43 1.65 1.53 1.85
C ALA A 43 0.93 2.86 2.13
N ALA A 44 1.52 3.72 2.98
CA ALA A 44 0.98 5.02 3.33
C ALA A 44 0.91 5.95 2.11
N ILE A 45 1.97 6.02 1.29
CA ILE A 45 1.99 6.82 0.06
C ILE A 45 0.88 6.37 -0.89
N LEU A 46 0.74 5.06 -1.13
CA LEU A 46 -0.30 4.51 -2.01
C LEU A 46 -1.71 4.84 -1.52
N LEU A 47 -1.96 4.72 -0.21
CA LEU A 47 -3.25 5.06 0.40
C LEU A 47 -3.55 6.56 0.28
N ILE A 48 -2.59 7.42 0.61
CA ILE A 48 -2.78 8.88 0.56
C ILE A 48 -2.99 9.35 -0.88
N THR A 49 -2.17 8.88 -1.81
CA THR A 49 -2.29 9.22 -3.23
C THR A 49 -3.61 8.69 -3.81
N GLY A 50 -3.98 7.45 -3.48
CA GLY A 50 -5.25 6.84 -3.89
C GLY A 50 -6.46 7.59 -3.36
N MET A 51 -6.48 7.95 -2.07
CA MET A 51 -7.54 8.77 -1.47
C MET A 51 -7.61 10.17 -2.08
N SER A 52 -6.46 10.82 -2.31
CA SER A 52 -6.41 12.14 -2.95
C SER A 52 -6.99 12.10 -4.37
N LEU A 53 -6.63 11.09 -5.18
CA LEU A 53 -7.18 10.87 -6.52
C LEU A 53 -8.68 10.55 -6.50
N TYR A 54 -9.13 9.75 -5.53
CA TYR A 54 -10.53 9.41 -5.38
C TYR A 54 -11.37 10.65 -5.00
N ASN A 55 -10.88 11.46 -4.06
CA ASN A 55 -11.61 12.60 -3.52
C ASN A 55 -11.60 13.82 -4.46
N ARG A 56 -10.51 14.04 -5.22
CA ARG A 56 -10.43 15.11 -6.24
C ARG A 56 -11.35 14.89 -7.45
N ASN A 57 -11.87 13.68 -7.62
CA ASN A 57 -12.72 13.31 -8.75
C ASN A 57 -14.18 13.07 -8.32
N ARG A 58 -14.58 13.67 -7.18
CA ARG A 58 -15.94 13.75 -6.65
C ARG A 58 -16.69 14.88 -7.34
#